data_AF-A0A7D5PD39-F1
#
_entry.id   AF-A0A7D5PD39-F1
#
_cell.length_a   1.000
_cell.length_b   1.000
_cell.length_c   1.000
_cell.angle_alpha   90.00
_cell.angle_beta   90.00
_cell.angle_gamma   90.00
#
_symmetry.space_group_name_H-M   'P 1'
#
loop_
_entity.id
_entity.type
_entity.pdbx_description
1 polymer ?
#
loop_
_entity_poly.entity_id
_entity_poly.type
_entity_poly.pdbx_seq_one_letter_code
_entity_poly.pdbx_strand_id
1 'polypeptide(L)'
;MEPGFVGAIALVVSFGLVVASPVVAVAAWALSTRRDSFGDALGTVAAVAVGLFAAVATALAAFVDPGAGLIFGVVAVAASLVLAVFPVVFGRQLLDRWTVLDADETLQYATLGWPVAMVTSAALFVAPGGLARYNVLFLEGLAATVAWLTLVLVVTLGPAVAGLALYNAVERVV
;
A
#
# COMPACT_ATOMS: atom_id res chain seq x y z
N MET A 1 -19.30 -7.86 -15.25
CA MET A 1 -18.91 -6.77 -16.18
C MET A 1 -17.41 -6.86 -16.38
N GLU A 2 -16.90 -6.71 -17.61
CA GLU A 2 -15.45 -6.52 -17.79
C GLU A 2 -15.05 -5.22 -17.10
N PRO A 3 -13.93 -5.18 -16.35
CA PRO A 3 -13.43 -3.91 -15.86
C PRO A 3 -13.11 -3.05 -17.08
N GLY A 4 -13.86 -1.97 -17.29
CA GLY A 4 -13.49 -0.96 -18.28
C GLY A 4 -12.05 -0.48 -18.04
N PHE A 5 -11.44 0.21 -19.00
CA PHE A 5 -10.03 0.63 -18.96
C PHE A 5 -9.55 1.15 -17.58
N VAL A 6 -10.37 1.97 -16.90
CA VAL A 6 -10.11 2.47 -15.54
C VAL A 6 -9.97 1.35 -14.50
N GLY A 7 -10.85 0.36 -14.51
CA GLY A 7 -10.80 -0.79 -13.60
C GLY A 7 -9.58 -1.68 -13.83
N ALA A 8 -9.16 -1.84 -15.09
CA ALA A 8 -7.92 -2.55 -15.43
C ALA A 8 -6.69 -1.79 -14.89
N ILE A 9 -6.64 -0.47 -15.08
CA ILE A 9 -5.57 0.38 -14.53
C ILE A 9 -5.56 0.32 -13.00
N ALA A 10 -6.72 0.38 -12.34
CA ALA A 10 -6.83 0.29 -10.88
C ALA A 10 -6.29 -1.04 -10.35
N LEU A 11 -6.58 -2.16 -11.02
CA LEU A 11 -6.01 -3.47 -10.68
C LEU A 11 -4.49 -3.48 -10.86
N VAL A 12 -3.98 -3.00 -11.99
CA VAL A 12 -2.54 -2.92 -12.27
C VAL A 12 -1.82 -2.08 -11.20
N VAL A 13 -2.35 -0.92 -10.86
CA VAL A 13 -1.81 -0.05 -9.82
C VAL A 13 -1.85 -0.72 -8.45
N SER A 14 -2.95 -1.41 -8.12
CA SER A 14 -3.09 -2.12 -6.84
C SER A 14 -2.04 -3.22 -6.70
N PHE A 15 -1.86 -4.06 -7.72
CA PHE A 15 -0.79 -5.08 -7.74
C PHE A 15 0.60 -4.46 -7.75
N GLY A 16 0.77 -3.34 -8.48
CA GLY A 16 2.00 -2.55 -8.47
C GLY A 16 2.36 -2.11 -7.05
N LEU A 17 1.38 -1.64 -6.27
CA LEU A 17 1.57 -1.27 -4.86
C LEU A 17 1.87 -2.47 -3.97
N VAL A 18 1.26 -3.64 -4.21
CA VAL A 18 1.62 -4.88 -3.48
C VAL A 18 3.10 -5.20 -3.66
N VAL A 19 3.59 -5.16 -4.90
CA VAL A 19 5.00 -5.44 -5.21
C VAL A 19 5.93 -4.33 -4.72
N ALA A 20 5.52 -3.07 -4.87
CA ALA A 20 6.33 -1.92 -4.44
C ALA A 20 6.42 -1.82 -2.91
N SER A 21 5.39 -2.26 -2.18
CA SER A 21 5.32 -2.10 -0.72
C SER A 21 6.53 -2.65 0.05
N PRO A 22 6.97 -3.92 -0.13
CA PRO A 22 8.16 -4.42 0.54
C PRO A 22 9.42 -3.67 0.10
N VAL A 23 9.53 -3.28 -1.18
CA VAL A 23 10.68 -2.56 -1.70
C VAL A 23 10.79 -1.19 -1.03
N VAL A 24 9.69 -0.45 -0.93
CA VAL A 24 9.64 0.86 -0.26
C VAL A 24 9.96 0.73 1.22
N ALA A 25 9.34 -0.24 1.91
CA ALA A 25 9.54 -0.44 3.34
C ALA A 25 11.00 -0.80 3.68
N VAL A 26 11.58 -1.75 2.93
CA VAL A 26 12.98 -2.19 3.13
C VAL A 26 13.96 -1.10 2.71
N ALA A 27 13.71 -0.39 1.60
CA ALA A 27 14.59 0.70 1.16
C ALA A 27 14.59 1.86 2.17
N ALA A 28 13.41 2.23 2.69
CA ALA A 28 13.30 3.26 3.71
C ALA A 28 14.02 2.84 5.00
N TRP A 29 13.85 1.59 5.45
CA TRP A 29 14.55 1.06 6.62
C TRP A 29 16.06 0.98 6.41
N ALA A 30 16.52 0.45 5.29
CA ALA A 30 17.94 0.38 4.98
C ALA A 30 18.57 1.77 4.91
N LEU A 31 17.86 2.76 4.35
CA LEU A 31 18.32 4.13 4.31
C LEU A 31 18.29 4.80 5.69
N SER A 32 17.32 4.48 6.54
CA SER A 32 17.22 5.01 7.90
C SER A 32 18.37 4.53 8.79
N THR A 33 18.94 3.34 8.56
CA THR A 33 20.16 2.92 9.28
C THR A 33 21.38 3.83 9.06
N ARG A 34 21.33 4.71 8.05
CA ARG A 34 22.38 5.69 7.73
C ARG A 34 21.95 7.15 7.91
N ARG A 35 20.73 7.39 8.40
CA ARG A 35 20.13 8.72 8.59
C ARG A 35 19.69 8.85 10.05
N ASP A 36 19.51 10.07 10.52
CA ASP A 36 19.04 10.31 11.89
C ASP A 36 17.52 10.13 12.05
N SER A 37 16.76 10.06 10.93
CA SER A 37 15.30 9.84 10.95
C SER A 37 14.82 8.89 9.86
N PHE A 38 13.86 8.04 10.20
CA PHE A 38 13.12 7.19 9.28
C PHE A 38 12.19 8.02 8.38
N GLY A 39 11.57 9.08 8.92
CA GLY A 39 10.74 10.00 8.16
C GLY A 39 11.44 10.60 6.93
N ASP A 40 12.69 11.06 7.07
CA ASP A 40 13.45 11.62 5.95
C ASP A 40 13.89 10.55 4.95
N ALA A 41 14.22 9.36 5.44
CA ALA A 41 14.53 8.21 4.60
C ALA A 41 13.31 7.79 3.76
N LEU A 42 12.14 7.66 4.40
CA LEU A 42 10.88 7.35 3.74
C LEU A 42 10.49 8.45 2.75
N GLY A 43 10.65 9.73 3.11
CA GLY A 43 10.40 10.86 2.21
C GLY A 43 11.29 10.82 0.96
N THR A 44 12.56 10.43 1.11
CA THR A 44 13.48 10.26 -0.01
C THR A 44 13.02 9.12 -0.94
N VAL A 45 12.65 7.96 -0.37
CA VAL A 45 12.16 6.81 -1.15
C VAL A 45 10.83 7.14 -1.84
N ALA A 46 9.92 7.82 -1.14
CA ALA A 46 8.65 8.26 -1.69
C ALA A 46 8.85 9.25 -2.86
N ALA A 47 9.78 10.19 -2.75
CA ALA A 47 10.10 11.11 -3.84
C ALA A 47 10.59 10.38 -5.10
N VAL A 48 11.44 9.36 -4.94
CA VAL A 48 11.88 8.51 -6.06
C VAL A 48 10.70 7.74 -6.67
N ALA A 49 9.82 7.18 -5.83
CA ALA A 49 8.63 6.46 -6.30
C ALA A 49 7.67 7.39 -7.08
N VAL A 50 7.45 8.61 -6.60
CA VAL A 50 6.65 9.63 -7.31
C VAL A 50 7.29 9.97 -8.66
N GLY A 51 8.61 10.14 -8.72
CA GLY A 51 9.33 10.35 -9.98
C GLY A 51 9.14 9.21 -10.98
N LEU A 52 9.18 7.96 -10.51
CA LEU A 52 8.91 6.79 -11.34
C LEU A 52 7.46 6.77 -11.86
N PHE A 53 6.47 7.05 -11.01
CA PHE A 53 5.07 7.15 -11.45
C PHE A 53 4.88 8.25 -12.49
N ALA A 54 5.51 9.42 -12.30
CA ALA A 54 5.46 10.52 -13.26
C ALA A 54 6.12 10.13 -14.59
N ALA A 55 7.24 9.41 -14.55
CA ALA A 55 7.90 8.90 -15.75
C ALA A 55 7.02 7.91 -16.52
N VAL A 56 6.35 6.99 -15.83
CA VAL A 56 5.40 6.04 -16.45
C VAL A 56 4.20 6.77 -17.05
N ALA A 57 3.60 7.71 -16.30
CA ALA A 57 2.48 8.52 -16.81
C ALA A 57 2.87 9.32 -18.07
N THR A 58 4.08 9.91 -18.06
CA THR A 58 4.63 10.64 -19.20
C THR A 58 4.89 9.72 -20.39
N ALA A 59 5.45 8.53 -20.16
CA ALA A 59 5.67 7.54 -21.21
C ALA A 59 4.34 7.08 -21.84
N LEU A 60 3.32 6.82 -21.04
CA LEU A 60 1.98 6.48 -21.54
C LEU A 60 1.37 7.62 -22.37
N ALA A 61 1.50 8.87 -21.89
CA ALA A 61 1.03 10.04 -22.62
C ALA A 61 1.76 10.24 -23.95
N ALA A 62 3.06 9.94 -24.00
CA ALA A 62 3.91 10.16 -25.17
C ALA A 62 3.82 9.02 -26.20
N PHE A 63 3.68 7.76 -25.77
CA PHE A 63 3.80 6.58 -26.63
C PHE A 63 2.49 5.81 -26.84
N VAL A 64 1.44 6.06 -26.05
CA VAL A 64 0.14 5.38 -26.18
C VAL A 64 -0.95 6.37 -26.55
N ASP A 65 -1.32 7.25 -25.62
CA ASP A 65 -2.33 8.30 -25.79
C ASP A 65 -2.28 9.25 -24.58
N PRO A 66 -2.42 10.58 -24.75
CA PRO A 66 -2.43 11.54 -23.63
C PRO A 66 -3.46 11.22 -22.53
N GLY A 67 -4.65 10.73 -22.91
CA GLY A 67 -5.69 10.31 -21.97
C GLY A 67 -5.28 9.10 -21.14
N ALA A 68 -4.56 8.13 -21.73
CA ALA A 68 -4.02 6.98 -20.99
C ALA A 68 -3.05 7.41 -19.87
N GLY A 69 -2.15 8.35 -20.17
CA GLY A 69 -1.22 8.91 -19.19
C GLY A 69 -1.93 9.66 -18.05
N LEU A 70 -2.93 10.47 -18.37
CA LEU A 70 -3.74 11.18 -17.38
C LEU A 70 -4.54 10.22 -16.48
N ILE A 71 -5.23 9.24 -17.06
CA ILE A 71 -6.01 8.25 -16.31
C ILE A 71 -5.09 7.45 -15.39
N PHE A 72 -3.95 6.98 -15.89
CA PHE A 72 -2.95 6.30 -15.08
C PHE A 72 -2.48 7.16 -13.92
N GLY A 73 -2.10 8.42 -14.17
CA GLY A 73 -1.62 9.33 -13.14
C GLY A 73 -2.65 9.54 -12.03
N VAL A 74 -3.90 9.85 -12.39
CA VAL A 74 -4.99 10.05 -11.41
C VAL A 74 -5.25 8.80 -10.60
N VAL A 75 -5.36 7.64 -11.25
CA VAL A 75 -5.62 6.36 -10.57
C VAL A 75 -4.44 5.96 -9.68
N ALA A 76 -3.20 6.14 -10.14
CA ALA A 76 -1.99 5.85 -9.37
C ALA A 76 -1.92 6.70 -8.10
N VAL A 77 -2.19 8.01 -8.20
CA VAL A 77 -2.23 8.91 -7.04
C VAL A 77 -3.35 8.52 -6.09
N ALA A 78 -4.58 8.36 -6.59
CA ALA A 78 -5.73 8.00 -5.76
C ALA A 78 -5.51 6.67 -5.02
N ALA A 79 -5.03 5.64 -5.72
CA ALA A 79 -4.73 4.35 -5.12
C ALA A 79 -3.59 4.44 -4.10
N SER A 80 -2.53 5.22 -4.38
CA SER A 80 -1.42 5.40 -3.43
C SER A 80 -1.89 6.10 -2.16
N LEU A 81 -2.77 7.09 -2.28
CA LEU A 81 -3.38 7.76 -1.12
C LEU A 81 -4.20 6.79 -0.28
N VAL A 82 -5.05 5.98 -0.93
CA VAL A 82 -6.00 5.08 -0.25
C VAL A 82 -5.34 3.82 0.31
N LEU A 83 -4.36 3.25 -0.41
CA LEU A 83 -3.78 1.94 -0.09
C LEU A 83 -2.40 2.02 0.58
N ALA A 84 -1.71 3.17 0.51
CA ALA A 84 -0.41 3.36 1.15
C ALA A 84 -0.45 4.46 2.20
N VAL A 85 -0.74 5.71 1.81
CA VAL A 85 -0.62 6.86 2.71
C VAL A 85 -1.62 6.77 3.86
N PHE A 86 -2.91 6.62 3.56
CA PHE A 86 -3.95 6.58 4.58
C PHE A 86 -3.74 5.42 5.57
N PRO A 87 -3.50 4.16 5.13
CA PRO A 87 -3.25 3.05 6.04
C PRO A 87 -1.99 3.19 6.89
N VAL A 88 -0.90 3.71 6.34
CA VAL A 88 0.35 3.90 7.10
C VAL A 88 0.19 5.00 8.13
N VAL A 89 -0.45 6.12 7.77
CA VAL A 89 -0.70 7.23 8.72
C VAL A 89 -1.67 6.79 9.82
N PHE A 90 -2.75 6.10 9.46
CA PHE A 90 -3.69 5.55 10.44
C PHE A 90 -3.01 4.51 11.33
N GLY A 91 -2.19 3.65 10.75
CA GLY A 91 -1.45 2.63 11.49
C GLY A 91 -0.45 3.22 12.47
N ARG A 92 0.26 4.28 12.07
CA ARG A 92 1.12 5.07 12.95
C ARG A 92 0.35 5.64 14.14
N GLN A 93 -0.81 6.25 13.91
CA GLN A 93 -1.64 6.80 14.99
C GLN A 93 -2.14 5.74 15.98
N LEU A 94 -2.38 4.52 15.51
CA LEU A 94 -2.73 3.41 16.39
C LEU A 94 -1.53 2.94 17.20
N LEU A 95 -0.36 2.79 16.58
CA LEU A 95 0.87 2.39 17.27
C LEU A 95 1.27 3.41 18.33
N ASP A 96 1.20 4.71 18.02
CA ASP A 96 1.43 5.80 18.96
C ASP A 96 0.53 5.71 20.22
N ARG A 97 -0.66 5.10 20.10
CA ARG A 97 -1.56 4.84 21.24
C ARG A 97 -1.32 3.52 21.95
N TRP A 98 -0.69 2.56 21.30
CA TRP A 98 -0.55 1.18 21.80
C TRP A 98 0.85 0.87 22.33
N THR A 99 1.85 1.67 21.97
CA THR A 99 3.25 1.47 22.35
C THR A 99 3.83 2.76 22.96
N VAL A 100 5.05 2.65 23.49
CA VAL A 100 5.81 3.78 24.06
C VAL A 100 6.84 4.35 23.06
N LEU A 101 6.72 3.94 21.80
CA LEU A 101 7.63 4.32 20.72
C LEU A 101 7.47 5.81 20.39
N ASP A 102 8.53 6.41 19.88
CA ASP A 102 8.45 7.78 19.41
C ASP A 102 7.73 7.90 18.05
N ALA A 103 7.52 9.13 17.62
CA ALA A 103 6.78 9.45 16.40
C ALA A 103 7.42 8.87 15.12
N ASP A 104 8.73 8.63 15.13
CA ASP A 104 9.50 8.16 13.99
C ASP A 104 9.58 6.63 13.96
N GLU A 105 9.76 6.00 15.12
CA GLU A 105 9.65 4.55 15.31
C GLU A 105 8.25 4.05 15.00
N THR A 106 7.18 4.74 15.47
CA THR A 106 5.80 4.37 15.12
C THR A 106 5.55 4.42 13.62
N LEU A 107 6.13 5.41 12.91
CA LEU A 107 6.08 5.48 11.46
C LEU A 107 6.84 4.32 10.81
N GLN A 108 8.02 3.98 11.34
CA GLN A 108 8.83 2.86 10.89
C GLN A 108 8.06 1.54 11.00
N TYR A 109 7.52 1.21 12.18
CA TYR A 109 6.78 -0.04 12.37
C TYR A 109 5.49 -0.09 11.56
N ALA A 110 4.76 1.02 11.42
CA ALA A 110 3.59 1.08 10.54
C ALA A 110 3.97 0.82 9.07
N THR A 111 5.09 1.41 8.61
CA THR A 111 5.58 1.25 7.24
C THR A 111 6.11 -0.17 6.99
N LEU A 112 6.77 -0.78 7.97
CA LEU A 112 7.22 -2.18 7.90
C LEU A 112 6.07 -3.18 7.95
N GLY A 113 4.96 -2.83 8.62
CA GLY A 113 3.74 -3.63 8.66
C GLY A 113 2.88 -3.52 7.39
N TRP A 114 3.01 -2.43 6.64
CA TRP A 114 2.22 -2.16 5.43
C TRP A 114 2.31 -3.25 4.34
N PRO A 115 3.49 -3.81 4.00
CA PRO A 115 3.59 -4.92 3.05
C PRO A 115 2.73 -6.13 3.42
N VAL A 116 2.64 -6.46 4.71
CA VAL A 116 1.81 -7.58 5.18
C VAL A 116 0.34 -7.31 4.90
N ALA A 117 -0.13 -6.09 5.14
CA ALA A 117 -1.50 -5.68 4.83
C ALA A 117 -1.80 -5.75 3.33
N MET A 118 -0.87 -5.29 2.48
CA MET A 118 -1.01 -5.33 1.02
C MET A 118 -1.02 -6.76 0.47
N VAL A 119 -0.10 -7.62 0.93
CA VAL A 119 -0.05 -9.01 0.51
C VAL A 119 -1.29 -9.76 0.99
N THR A 120 -1.74 -9.52 2.23
CA THR A 120 -2.95 -10.15 2.77
C THR A 120 -4.20 -9.70 2.00
N SER A 121 -4.31 -8.41 1.69
CA SER A 121 -5.45 -7.89 0.92
C SER A 121 -5.47 -8.48 -0.49
N ALA A 122 -4.31 -8.55 -1.16
CA ALA A 122 -4.20 -9.20 -2.46
C ALA A 122 -4.52 -10.70 -2.38
N ALA A 123 -3.93 -11.42 -1.44
CA ALA A 123 -4.07 -12.87 -1.32
C ALA A 123 -5.49 -13.32 -0.97
N LEU A 124 -6.22 -12.55 -0.15
CA LEU A 124 -7.56 -12.93 0.30
C LEU A 124 -8.68 -12.43 -0.61
N PHE A 125 -8.51 -11.26 -1.24
CA PHE A 125 -9.61 -10.59 -1.95
C PHE A 125 -9.41 -10.50 -3.46
N VAL A 126 -8.18 -10.71 -3.95
CA VAL A 126 -7.85 -10.52 -5.37
C VAL A 126 -7.31 -11.80 -6.02
N ALA A 127 -6.37 -12.49 -5.35
CA ALA A 127 -5.72 -13.69 -5.85
C ALA A 127 -6.63 -14.92 -6.03
N PRO A 128 -7.65 -15.20 -5.17
CA PRO A 128 -8.42 -16.44 -5.26
C PRO A 128 -9.21 -16.61 -6.58
N GLY A 129 -9.45 -15.53 -7.32
CA GLY A 129 -10.11 -15.59 -8.64
C GLY A 129 -9.26 -15.23 -9.84
N GLY A 130 -7.99 -14.85 -9.64
CA GLY A 130 -7.16 -14.32 -10.72
C GLY A 130 -7.84 -13.20 -11.54
N LEU A 131 -7.48 -13.08 -12.82
CA LEU A 131 -8.12 -12.16 -13.77
C LEU A 131 -9.42 -12.74 -14.39
N ALA A 132 -9.74 -14.01 -14.11
CA ALA A 132 -10.71 -14.81 -14.86
C ALA A 132 -12.07 -15.03 -14.15
N ARG A 133 -12.39 -14.21 -13.13
CA ARG A 133 -13.59 -14.20 -12.25
C ARG A 133 -13.34 -14.95 -10.93
N TYR A 134 -14.06 -14.57 -9.87
CA TYR A 134 -13.92 -14.96 -8.44
C TYR A 134 -13.03 -14.06 -7.55
N ASN A 135 -12.89 -12.77 -7.87
CA ASN A 135 -12.31 -11.78 -6.95
C ASN A 135 -13.42 -10.87 -6.38
N VAL A 136 -13.08 -10.05 -5.37
CA VAL A 136 -14.05 -9.20 -4.65
C VAL A 136 -14.90 -8.31 -5.56
N LEU A 137 -14.39 -7.97 -6.74
CA LEU A 137 -15.07 -7.11 -7.72
C LEU A 137 -16.25 -7.79 -8.41
N PHE A 138 -16.34 -9.12 -8.33
CA PHE A 138 -17.42 -9.93 -8.91
C PHE A 138 -18.42 -10.44 -7.88
N LEU A 139 -18.21 -10.14 -6.59
CA LEU A 139 -19.18 -10.46 -5.56
C LEU A 139 -20.38 -9.51 -5.65
N GLU A 140 -21.57 -10.04 -5.40
CA GLU A 140 -22.81 -9.25 -5.34
C GLU A 140 -23.54 -9.47 -4.01
N GLY A 141 -24.46 -8.56 -3.67
CA GLY A 141 -25.28 -8.63 -2.47
C GLY A 141 -24.46 -8.60 -1.17
N LEU A 142 -24.93 -9.34 -0.15
CA LEU A 142 -24.36 -9.32 1.20
C LEU A 142 -22.90 -9.82 1.23
N ALA A 143 -22.55 -10.79 0.38
CA ALA A 143 -21.18 -11.29 0.28
C ALA A 143 -20.19 -10.20 -0.16
N ALA A 144 -20.60 -9.35 -1.12
CA ALA A 144 -19.80 -8.20 -1.54
C ALA A 144 -19.59 -7.22 -0.39
N THR A 145 -20.67 -6.86 0.31
CA THR A 145 -20.61 -5.92 1.43
C THR A 145 -19.64 -6.39 2.50
N VAL A 146 -19.74 -7.65 2.93
CA VAL A 146 -18.85 -8.23 3.95
C VAL A 146 -17.40 -8.24 3.47
N ALA A 147 -17.17 -8.64 2.23
CA ALA A 147 -15.81 -8.72 1.69
C ALA A 147 -15.17 -7.34 1.53
N TRP A 148 -15.92 -6.33 1.05
CA TRP A 148 -15.44 -4.95 0.97
C TRP A 148 -15.15 -4.35 2.35
N LEU A 149 -16.03 -4.58 3.34
CA LEU A 149 -15.79 -4.12 4.71
C LEU A 149 -14.55 -4.77 5.31
N THR A 150 -14.37 -6.07 5.08
CA THR A 150 -13.21 -6.81 5.58
C THR A 150 -11.93 -6.35 4.88
N LEU A 151 -11.98 -6.11 3.57
CA LEU A 151 -10.87 -5.53 2.82
C LEU A 151 -10.46 -4.16 3.40
N VAL A 152 -11.43 -3.27 3.65
CA VAL A 152 -11.16 -1.96 4.26
C VAL A 152 -10.50 -2.12 5.63
N LEU A 153 -11.00 -3.04 6.47
CA LEU A 153 -10.41 -3.30 7.78
C LEU A 153 -8.98 -3.85 7.68
N VAL A 154 -8.74 -4.84 6.81
CA VAL A 154 -7.41 -5.45 6.61
C VAL A 154 -6.42 -4.42 6.09
N VAL A 155 -6.80 -3.62 5.09
CA VAL A 155 -5.92 -2.60 4.52
C VAL A 155 -5.63 -1.52 5.55
N THR A 156 -6.64 -1.04 6.29
CA THR A 156 -6.48 0.10 7.20
C THR A 156 -5.80 -0.27 8.53
N LEU A 157 -6.17 -1.40 9.13
CA LEU A 157 -5.65 -1.85 10.43
C LEU A 157 -4.40 -2.72 10.30
N GLY A 158 -4.23 -3.39 9.15
CA GLY A 158 -3.13 -4.32 8.90
C GLY A 158 -1.74 -3.74 9.18
N PRO A 159 -1.41 -2.50 8.74
CA PRO A 159 -0.11 -1.90 9.01
C PRO A 159 0.19 -1.78 10.51
N ALA A 160 -0.79 -1.36 11.32
CA ALA A 160 -0.62 -1.29 12.78
C ALA A 160 -0.49 -2.66 13.42
N VAL A 161 -1.34 -3.61 13.06
CA VAL A 161 -1.32 -4.96 13.67
C VAL A 161 -0.03 -5.70 13.33
N ALA A 162 0.41 -5.63 12.07
CA ALA A 162 1.68 -6.23 11.65
C ALA A 162 2.88 -5.51 12.25
N GLY A 163 2.85 -4.18 12.32
CA GLY A 163 3.88 -3.38 12.98
C GLY A 163 3.99 -3.69 14.47
N LEU A 164 2.86 -3.83 15.17
CA LEU A 164 2.81 -4.20 16.59
C LEU A 164 3.33 -5.62 16.81
N ALA A 165 3.01 -6.57 15.92
CA ALA A 165 3.54 -7.92 15.98
C ALA A 165 5.06 -7.93 15.82
N LEU A 166 5.59 -7.13 14.88
CA LEU A 166 7.03 -6.98 14.69
C LEU A 166 7.71 -6.36 15.92
N TYR A 167 7.15 -5.28 16.47
CA TYR A 167 7.63 -4.63 17.70
C TYR A 167 7.73 -5.64 18.86
N ASN A 168 6.65 -6.38 19.13
CA ASN A 168 6.64 -7.40 20.18
C ASN A 168 7.61 -8.56 19.93
N ALA A 169 7.85 -8.92 18.66
CA ALA A 169 8.79 -9.97 18.31
C ALA A 169 10.24 -9.53 18.58
N VAL A 170 10.56 -8.27 18.29
CA VAL A 170 11.90 -7.70 18.55
C VAL A 170 12.14 -7.55 20.05
N GLU A 171 11.19 -6.99 20.81
CA GLU A 171 11.33 -6.82 22.27
C GLU A 171 11.44 -8.13 23.05
N ARG A 172 10.92 -9.25 22.52
CA ARG A 172 11.07 -10.56 23.16
C ARG A 172 12.45 -11.19 22.92
N VAL A 173 13.23 -10.68 21.98
CA VAL A 173 14.54 -11.23 21.58
C VAL A 173 15.70 -10.40 22.15
N VAL A 174 15.42 -9.18 22.65
CA VAL A 174 16.36 -8.29 23.34
C VAL A 174 16.17 -8.40 24.85
#